data_AF-K0SEN3-F1
#
_entry.id   AF-K0SEN3-F1
#
_cell.length_a   1.000
_cell.length_b   1.000
_cell.length_c   1.000
_cell.angle_alpha   90.00
_cell.angle_beta   90.00
_cell.angle_gamma   90.00
#
_symmetry.space_group_name_H-M   'P 1'
#
loop_
_entity.id
_entity.type
_entity.pdbx_description
1 polymer ?
#
loop_
_entity_poly.entity_id
_entity_poly.type
_entity_poly.pdbx_seq_one_letter_code
_entity_poly.pdbx_strand_id
1 'polypeptide(L)'
;MAGFTYQASSYFMFLLLILLCAFTCGVMFSFFSATIKDRPTAQACMSIALVVLVLFSGFTVQPDVIPAVVINEFESGEYDEVVNPQTGETQGEAIMRQFGFTLDGEPFHFVWTWWTVLFCIGLASVSIIMSVWCLNHVRFVTGGCGSRLLPFFRFRSILLILSLSILGGSLGGEEATADQSMKTSKLTNSQAESLESRGATITFKNVNYVVTASTSKDKLHLLKGISGYFEKGKMTALMGSSGAGKTTLMDVLSLRKASGDVSGEIRINGFPQDADGFRRMSGYVEQFDTQSPQLTVRETVEFSAKMRLSEEIPVATKQKFVDHVLEMLELDGISGFLVGSDSAGGLSFEQKKRLSIAVELASNPSVIFL
;
A
#
# COMPACT_ATOMS: atom_id res chain seq x y z
N MET A 1 -12.38 -17.37 32.94
CA MET A 1 -11.93 -16.70 31.69
C MET A 1 -11.57 -17.75 30.64
N ALA A 2 -12.09 -17.63 29.41
CA ALA A 2 -11.94 -18.63 28.34
C ALA A 2 -10.49 -18.95 27.89
N GLY A 3 -9.48 -18.24 28.41
CA GLY A 3 -8.06 -18.50 28.10
C GLY A 3 -7.29 -19.35 29.11
N PHE A 4 -7.83 -19.58 30.32
CA PHE A 4 -7.12 -20.26 31.42
C PHE A 4 -7.81 -21.54 31.89
N THR A 5 -8.66 -22.14 31.05
CA THR A 5 -9.21 -23.47 31.33
C THR A 5 -8.25 -24.53 30.78
N TYR A 6 -8.05 -25.60 31.54
CA TYR A 6 -7.20 -26.75 31.17
C TYR A 6 -7.68 -27.55 29.93
N GLN A 7 -8.83 -27.18 29.34
CA GLN A 7 -9.39 -27.83 28.17
C GLN A 7 -8.85 -27.25 26.85
N ALA A 8 -8.34 -28.12 25.97
CA ALA A 8 -7.77 -27.73 24.68
C ALA A 8 -8.77 -27.02 23.73
N SER A 9 -10.06 -27.35 23.80
CA SER A 9 -11.12 -26.74 22.98
C SER A 9 -11.27 -25.24 23.25
N SER A 10 -11.23 -24.82 24.51
CA SER A 10 -11.33 -23.41 24.91
C SER A 10 -10.13 -22.60 24.45
N TYR A 11 -8.94 -23.19 24.44
CA TYR A 11 -7.72 -22.55 23.92
C TYR A 11 -7.83 -22.25 22.42
N PHE A 12 -8.30 -23.21 21.61
CA PHE A 12 -8.49 -22.98 20.16
C PHE A 12 -9.58 -21.94 19.86
N MET A 13 -10.66 -21.91 20.65
CA MET A 13 -11.69 -20.88 20.53
C MET A 13 -11.15 -19.48 20.86
N PHE A 14 -10.32 -19.37 21.89
CA PHE A 14 -9.65 -18.12 22.24
C PHE A 14 -8.69 -17.64 21.13
N LEU A 15 -7.89 -18.55 20.56
CA LEU A 15 -7.00 -18.23 19.44
C LEU A 15 -7.78 -17.74 18.22
N LEU A 16 -8.89 -18.41 17.87
CA LEU A 16 -9.77 -18.02 16.78
C LEU A 16 -10.34 -16.61 17.00
N LEU A 17 -10.77 -16.30 18.22
CA LEU A 17 -11.33 -14.99 18.55
C LEU A 17 -10.29 -13.87 18.47
N ILE A 18 -9.06 -14.10 18.93
CA ILE A 18 -7.95 -13.15 18.76
C ILE A 18 -7.66 -12.92 17.28
N LEU A 19 -7.57 -13.99 16.49
CA LEU A 19 -7.31 -13.90 15.05
C LEU A 19 -8.40 -13.07 14.35
N LEU A 20 -9.66 -13.30 14.69
CA LEU A 20 -10.81 -12.64 14.08
C LEU A 20 -10.90 -11.17 14.52
N CYS A 21 -10.58 -10.87 15.78
CA CYS A 21 -10.45 -9.49 16.27
C CYS A 21 -9.32 -8.74 15.54
N ALA A 22 -8.12 -9.34 15.44
CA ALA A 22 -7.00 -8.77 14.71
C ALA A 22 -7.31 -8.52 13.23
N PHE A 23 -7.99 -9.48 12.58
CA PHE A 23 -8.47 -9.32 11.21
C PHE A 23 -9.45 -8.15 11.07
N THR A 24 -10.43 -8.05 11.98
CA THR A 24 -11.42 -6.95 11.99
C THR A 24 -10.74 -5.59 12.16
N CYS A 25 -9.78 -5.48 13.07
CA CYS A 25 -8.96 -4.27 13.25
C CYS A 25 -8.23 -3.86 11.95
N GLY A 26 -7.59 -4.82 11.27
CA GLY A 26 -6.88 -4.55 10.01
C GLY A 26 -7.81 -4.03 8.90
N VAL A 27 -9.02 -4.60 8.80
CA VAL A 27 -10.04 -4.15 7.85
C VAL A 27 -10.55 -2.75 8.20
N MET A 28 -10.79 -2.46 9.48
CA MET A 28 -11.20 -1.12 9.93
C MET A 28 -10.13 -0.07 9.63
N PHE A 29 -8.84 -0.39 9.82
CA PHE A 29 -7.75 0.52 9.43
C PHE A 29 -7.75 0.83 7.93
N SER A 30 -8.06 -0.17 7.10
CA SER A 30 -8.19 0.02 5.65
C SER A 30 -9.34 0.97 5.29
N PHE A 31 -10.43 0.97 6.05
CA PHE A 31 -11.53 1.92 5.88
C PHE A 31 -11.14 3.37 6.25
N PHE A 32 -10.54 3.58 7.43
CA PHE A 32 -10.13 4.94 7.84
C PHE A 32 -9.03 5.51 6.95
N SER A 33 -8.10 4.67 6.48
CA SER A 33 -7.09 5.10 5.50
C SER A 33 -7.69 5.44 4.13
N ALA A 34 -8.89 4.94 3.79
CA ALA A 34 -9.56 5.28 2.54
C ALA A 34 -10.36 6.59 2.62
N THR A 35 -10.86 6.94 3.82
CA THR A 35 -11.71 8.14 4.03
C THR A 35 -10.90 9.40 4.32
N ILE A 36 -9.80 9.30 5.07
CA ILE A 36 -9.07 10.45 5.58
C ILE A 36 -7.79 10.70 4.75
N LYS A 37 -7.58 11.95 4.33
CA LYS A 37 -6.41 12.38 3.55
C LYS A 37 -5.13 12.52 4.40
N ASP A 38 -5.27 13.01 5.63
CA ASP A 38 -4.15 13.32 6.51
C ASP A 38 -3.84 12.18 7.48
N ARG A 39 -2.55 11.78 7.52
CA ARG A 39 -2.06 10.66 8.34
C ARG A 39 -2.31 10.83 9.86
N PRO A 40 -2.06 12.00 10.48
CA PRO A 40 -2.26 12.16 11.93
C PRO A 40 -3.74 12.04 12.33
N THR A 41 -4.63 12.62 11.53
CA THR A 41 -6.08 12.55 11.75
C THR A 41 -6.59 11.12 11.60
N ALA A 42 -6.10 10.39 10.59
CA ALA A 42 -6.43 8.98 10.41
C ALA A 42 -6.00 8.15 11.63
N GLN A 43 -4.79 8.37 12.17
CA GLN A 43 -4.32 7.68 13.36
C GLN A 43 -5.17 7.95 14.61
N ALA A 44 -5.61 9.20 14.82
CA ALA A 44 -6.49 9.54 15.94
C ALA A 44 -7.89 8.92 15.80
N CYS A 45 -8.47 8.91 14.61
CA CYS A 45 -9.76 8.24 14.38
C CYS A 45 -9.67 6.73 14.56
N MET A 46 -8.56 6.12 14.11
CA MET A 46 -8.32 4.68 14.28
C MET A 46 -8.17 4.28 15.75
N SER A 47 -7.50 5.08 16.59
CA SER A 47 -7.36 4.76 18.01
C SER A 47 -8.71 4.80 18.74
N ILE A 48 -9.56 5.79 18.43
CA ILE A 48 -10.92 5.87 18.98
C ILE A 48 -11.77 4.67 18.53
N ALA A 49 -11.70 4.32 17.24
CA ALA A 49 -12.44 3.18 16.71
C ALA A 49 -11.98 1.83 17.30
N LEU A 50 -10.68 1.70 17.60
CA LEU A 50 -10.14 0.54 18.31
C LEU A 50 -10.71 0.45 19.73
N VAL A 51 -10.78 1.57 20.46
CA VAL A 51 -11.40 1.60 21.79
C VAL A 51 -12.87 1.15 21.72
N VAL A 52 -13.63 1.64 20.74
CA VAL A 52 -15.02 1.20 20.52
C VAL A 52 -15.07 -0.30 20.22
N LEU A 53 -14.23 -0.81 19.33
CA LEU A 53 -14.19 -2.23 19.02
C LEU A 53 -13.85 -3.09 20.24
N VAL A 54 -12.90 -2.67 21.08
CA VAL A 54 -12.52 -3.39 22.30
C VAL A 54 -13.67 -3.38 23.32
N LEU A 55 -14.36 -2.24 23.48
CA LEU A 55 -15.52 -2.13 24.38
C LEU A 55 -16.67 -3.03 23.95
N PHE A 56 -16.98 -3.10 22.65
CA PHE A 56 -18.09 -3.91 22.14
C PHE A 56 -17.73 -5.37 21.85
N SER A 57 -16.44 -5.70 21.70
CA SER A 57 -15.95 -7.09 21.58
C SER A 57 -16.01 -7.84 22.91
N GLY A 58 -16.28 -7.16 24.02
CA GLY A 58 -16.65 -7.72 25.32
C GLY A 58 -15.56 -8.54 26.04
N PHE A 59 -14.38 -8.70 25.45
CA PHE A 59 -13.33 -9.55 26.01
C PHE A 59 -12.47 -8.89 27.09
N THR A 60 -12.78 -7.66 27.53
CA THR A 60 -11.98 -6.99 28.58
C THR A 60 -12.69 -6.71 29.91
N VAL A 61 -14.03 -6.67 30.01
CA VAL A 61 -14.70 -6.53 31.31
C VAL A 61 -16.08 -7.18 31.27
N GLN A 62 -16.21 -8.37 31.87
CA GLN A 62 -17.46 -8.74 32.53
C GLN A 62 -17.65 -7.69 33.65
N PRO A 63 -18.83 -7.09 33.87
CA PRO A 63 -19.01 -5.98 34.82
C PRO A 63 -18.49 -6.21 36.24
N ASP A 64 -18.17 -7.46 36.61
CA ASP A 64 -17.84 -7.85 37.99
C ASP A 64 -16.43 -8.44 38.20
N VAL A 65 -15.47 -8.30 37.27
CA VAL A 65 -14.14 -8.94 37.44
C VAL A 65 -12.95 -7.99 37.36
N ILE A 66 -12.29 -7.77 38.52
CA ILE A 66 -10.89 -7.34 38.68
C ILE A 66 -10.17 -8.40 39.58
N PRO A 67 -8.83 -8.47 39.59
CA PRO A 67 -7.97 -9.48 38.97
C PRO A 67 -7.67 -10.72 39.85
N ALA A 68 -7.16 -11.78 39.21
CA ALA A 68 -6.83 -13.12 39.75
C ALA A 68 -5.98 -13.21 41.02
N VAL A 69 -5.41 -12.12 41.54
CA VAL A 69 -4.70 -12.11 42.84
C VAL A 69 -5.66 -12.34 44.00
N VAL A 70 -6.92 -11.96 43.83
CA VAL A 70 -7.99 -12.04 44.84
C VAL A 70 -8.53 -13.47 45.01
N ILE A 71 -8.44 -14.32 43.97
CA ILE A 71 -8.94 -15.70 44.02
C ILE A 71 -8.08 -16.55 44.98
N ASN A 72 -6.76 -16.36 44.96
CA ASN A 72 -5.84 -17.06 45.87
C ASN A 72 -6.00 -16.61 47.33
N GLU A 73 -6.59 -15.44 47.57
CA GLU A 73 -6.88 -14.92 48.91
C GLU A 73 -8.16 -15.56 49.48
N PHE A 74 -9.17 -15.80 48.63
CA PHE A 74 -10.43 -16.47 49.01
C PHE A 74 -10.36 -18.00 49.04
N GLU A 75 -9.32 -18.62 48.47
CA GLU A 75 -8.97 -20.04 48.69
C GLU A 75 -8.05 -20.26 49.90
N SER A 76 -7.65 -19.19 50.60
CA SER A 76 -6.86 -19.34 51.82
C SER A 76 -7.72 -19.87 52.98
N GLY A 77 -7.13 -20.66 53.87
CA GLY A 77 -7.85 -21.34 54.97
C GLY A 77 -8.53 -20.43 56.00
N GLU A 78 -8.44 -19.10 55.82
CA GLU A 78 -9.19 -18.11 56.59
C GLU A 78 -10.68 -18.06 56.20
N TYR A 79 -11.04 -18.54 54.99
CA TYR A 79 -12.41 -18.52 54.44
C TYR A 79 -13.06 -19.91 54.29
N ASP A 80 -12.49 -20.94 54.94
CA ASP A 80 -12.98 -22.33 54.92
C ASP A 80 -14.19 -22.59 55.86
N GLU A 81 -14.72 -21.56 56.51
CA GLU A 81 -15.94 -21.70 57.32
C GLU A 81 -17.14 -22.02 56.43
N VAL A 82 -17.80 -23.15 56.73
CA VAL A 82 -18.98 -23.60 55.98
C VAL A 82 -20.19 -22.73 56.34
N VAL A 83 -20.68 -21.95 55.36
CA VAL A 83 -21.84 -21.05 55.55
C VAL A 83 -23.15 -21.81 55.39
N ASN A 84 -23.18 -22.81 54.52
CA ASN A 84 -24.38 -23.57 54.21
C ASN A 84 -24.18 -25.08 54.54
N PRO A 85 -24.72 -25.56 55.67
CA PRO A 85 -24.55 -26.94 56.11
C PRO A 85 -25.16 -28.01 55.19
N GLN A 86 -26.02 -27.61 54.24
CA GLN A 86 -26.70 -28.54 53.32
C GLN A 86 -25.94 -28.78 52.01
N THR A 87 -25.12 -27.82 51.58
CA THR A 87 -24.35 -27.89 50.33
C THR A 87 -22.84 -28.03 50.57
N GLY A 88 -22.36 -27.76 51.79
CA GLY A 88 -20.94 -27.83 52.13
C GLY A 88 -20.11 -26.65 51.62
N GLU A 89 -20.77 -25.59 51.11
CA GLU A 89 -20.12 -24.41 50.54
C GLU A 89 -19.37 -23.59 51.62
N THR A 90 -18.10 -23.30 51.34
CA THR A 90 -17.25 -22.44 52.17
C THR A 90 -17.59 -20.95 51.98
N GLN A 91 -17.24 -20.10 52.94
CA GLN A 91 -17.38 -18.63 52.79
C GLN A 91 -16.67 -18.14 51.53
N GLY A 92 -15.48 -18.68 51.24
CA GLY A 92 -14.72 -18.37 50.02
C GLY A 92 -15.51 -18.72 48.75
N GLU A 93 -16.10 -19.91 48.68
CA GLU A 93 -16.92 -20.34 47.54
C GLU A 93 -18.20 -19.51 47.37
N ALA A 94 -18.87 -19.13 48.46
CA ALA A 94 -20.07 -18.31 48.42
C ALA A 94 -19.80 -16.88 47.94
N ILE A 95 -18.70 -16.28 48.41
CA ILE A 95 -18.22 -14.96 47.97
C ILE A 95 -17.81 -15.01 46.50
N MET A 96 -17.09 -16.07 46.09
CA MET A 96 -16.73 -16.28 44.70
C MET A 96 -17.97 -16.42 43.79
N ARG A 97 -19.00 -17.17 44.21
CA ARG A 97 -20.28 -17.25 43.49
C ARG A 97 -21.00 -15.90 43.42
N GLN A 98 -20.97 -15.09 44.48
CA GLN A 98 -21.58 -13.76 44.48
C GLN A 98 -20.89 -12.79 43.50
N PHE A 99 -19.57 -12.93 43.32
CA PHE A 99 -18.80 -12.22 42.30
C PHE A 99 -18.82 -12.89 40.91
N GLY A 100 -19.62 -13.95 40.72
CA GLY A 100 -19.80 -14.61 39.43
C GLY A 100 -18.69 -15.60 39.03
N PHE A 101 -17.81 -15.97 39.94
CA PHE A 101 -16.84 -17.05 39.75
C PHE A 101 -17.47 -18.39 40.16
N THR A 102 -17.99 -19.16 39.20
CA THR A 102 -18.47 -20.52 39.46
C THR A 102 -17.32 -21.52 39.23
N LEU A 103 -16.95 -22.25 40.29
CA LEU A 103 -15.98 -23.36 40.26
C LEU A 103 -16.60 -24.65 39.68
N ASP A 104 -17.91 -24.83 39.85
CA ASP A 104 -18.66 -25.93 39.25
C ASP A 104 -18.97 -25.60 37.80
N GLY A 105 -18.40 -26.37 36.87
CA GLY A 105 -18.42 -26.15 35.43
C GLY A 105 -19.80 -26.28 34.76
N GLU A 106 -20.78 -25.48 35.17
CA GLU A 106 -21.99 -25.23 34.40
C GLU A 106 -21.81 -24.00 33.48
N PRO A 107 -22.25 -24.09 32.22
CA PRO A 107 -21.69 -23.34 31.13
C PRO A 107 -22.40 -21.98 31.02
N PHE A 108 -21.67 -20.89 31.23
CA PHE A 108 -22.00 -19.68 30.49
C PHE A 108 -21.92 -20.05 29.01
N HIS A 109 -23.07 -20.25 28.38
CA HIS A 109 -23.20 -20.80 27.04
C HIS A 109 -22.18 -20.15 26.08
N PHE A 110 -21.44 -20.98 25.33
CA PHE A 110 -20.66 -20.60 24.15
C PHE A 110 -21.44 -19.73 23.13
N VAL A 111 -22.76 -19.60 23.30
CA VAL A 111 -23.64 -18.68 22.57
C VAL A 111 -23.08 -17.26 22.52
N TRP A 112 -22.54 -16.72 23.62
CA TRP A 112 -22.00 -15.36 23.60
C TRP A 112 -20.73 -15.24 22.75
N THR A 113 -19.87 -16.28 22.73
CA THR A 113 -18.73 -16.37 21.81
C THR A 113 -19.17 -16.33 20.36
N TRP A 114 -20.27 -17.01 20.02
CA TRP A 114 -20.84 -16.97 18.67
C TRP A 114 -21.42 -15.59 18.32
N TRP A 115 -22.01 -14.88 19.28
CA TRP A 115 -22.43 -13.48 19.08
C TRP A 115 -21.24 -12.55 18.82
N THR A 116 -20.12 -12.71 19.52
CA THR A 116 -18.89 -11.95 19.26
C THR A 116 -18.33 -12.27 17.87
N VAL A 117 -18.28 -13.55 17.50
CA VAL A 117 -17.85 -13.97 16.16
C VAL A 117 -18.75 -13.36 15.08
N LEU A 118 -20.07 -13.42 15.25
CA LEU A 118 -21.04 -12.83 14.33
C LEU A 118 -20.88 -11.30 14.26
N PHE A 119 -20.72 -10.62 15.39
CA PHE A 119 -20.50 -9.18 15.44
C PHE A 119 -19.23 -8.78 14.70
N CYS A 120 -18.10 -9.45 14.95
CA CYS A 120 -16.84 -9.13 14.31
C CYS A 120 -16.87 -9.43 12.80
N ILE A 121 -17.50 -10.53 12.36
CA ILE A 121 -17.72 -10.81 10.93
C ILE A 121 -18.61 -9.73 10.31
N GLY A 122 -19.69 -9.34 10.99
CA GLY A 122 -20.59 -8.27 10.58
C GLY A 122 -19.85 -6.94 10.41
N LEU A 123 -19.11 -6.52 11.44
CA LEU A 123 -18.32 -5.29 11.43
C LEU A 123 -17.22 -5.31 10.36
N ALA A 124 -16.54 -6.44 10.17
CA ALA A 124 -15.55 -6.61 9.10
C ALA A 124 -16.21 -6.50 7.72
N SER A 125 -17.36 -7.16 7.49
CA SER A 125 -18.08 -7.10 6.22
C SER A 125 -18.54 -5.68 5.90
N VAL A 126 -19.11 -4.96 6.88
CA VAL A 126 -19.53 -3.56 6.73
C VAL A 126 -18.31 -2.67 6.45
N SER A 127 -17.19 -2.89 7.14
CA SER A 127 -15.96 -2.13 6.94
C SER A 127 -15.34 -2.36 5.56
N ILE A 128 -15.40 -3.60 5.03
CA ILE A 128 -14.98 -3.91 3.65
C ILE A 128 -15.89 -3.19 2.65
N ILE A 129 -17.21 -3.33 2.79
CA ILE A 129 -18.19 -2.70 1.89
C ILE A 129 -18.00 -1.19 1.89
N MET A 130 -17.84 -0.59 3.07
CA MET A 130 -17.65 0.85 3.22
C MET A 130 -16.28 1.29 2.68
N SER A 131 -15.22 0.51 2.88
CA SER A 131 -13.89 0.78 2.31
C SER A 131 -13.95 0.76 0.78
N VAL A 132 -14.60 -0.25 0.17
CA VAL A 132 -14.79 -0.34 -1.28
C VAL A 132 -15.63 0.83 -1.80
N TRP A 133 -16.73 1.16 -1.12
CA TRP A 133 -17.57 2.31 -1.48
C TRP A 133 -16.78 3.62 -1.40
N CYS A 134 -15.99 3.81 -0.33
CA CYS A 134 -15.13 4.96 -0.14
C CYS A 134 -14.03 5.04 -1.20
N LEU A 135 -13.40 3.92 -1.55
CA LEU A 135 -12.39 3.89 -2.62
C LEU A 135 -13.01 4.24 -3.97
N ASN A 136 -14.24 3.81 -4.23
CA ASN A 136 -14.93 4.11 -5.47
C ASN A 136 -15.48 5.55 -5.54
N HIS A 137 -15.85 6.17 -4.43
CA HIS A 137 -16.51 7.49 -4.43
C HIS A 137 -15.67 8.64 -3.85
N VAL A 138 -14.87 8.38 -2.81
CA VAL A 138 -14.10 9.38 -2.06
C VAL A 138 -12.66 9.46 -2.56
N ARG A 139 -12.05 8.34 -2.97
CA ARG A 139 -10.66 8.31 -3.46
C ARG A 139 -10.55 8.42 -4.98
N PHE A 140 -11.28 9.37 -5.57
CA PHE A 140 -10.87 10.02 -6.81
C PHE A 140 -9.87 11.12 -6.47
N VAL A 141 -8.59 10.76 -6.33
CA VAL A 141 -7.55 11.76 -6.63
C VAL A 141 -7.75 12.13 -8.09
N THR A 142 -8.36 13.28 -8.34
CA THR A 142 -8.26 14.03 -9.60
C THR A 142 -8.30 13.16 -10.85
N GLY A 143 -9.48 12.67 -11.23
CA GLY A 143 -9.68 12.10 -12.55
C GLY A 143 -10.95 11.28 -12.65
N GLY A 144 -12.01 11.92 -13.17
CA GLY A 144 -13.15 11.19 -13.71
C GLY A 144 -12.69 10.41 -14.94
N CYS A 145 -12.20 9.19 -14.74
CA CYS A 145 -12.17 8.20 -15.81
C CYS A 145 -13.50 7.46 -15.74
N GLY A 146 -14.32 7.63 -16.77
CA GLY A 146 -15.67 7.11 -16.84
C GLY A 146 -15.75 5.61 -16.56
N SER A 147 -16.77 5.25 -15.78
CA SER A 147 -17.64 4.11 -16.03
C SER A 147 -17.08 3.03 -16.98
N ARG A 148 -16.10 2.29 -16.51
CA ARG A 148 -15.94 0.87 -16.83
C ARG A 148 -15.74 0.14 -15.52
N LEU A 149 -16.75 -0.66 -15.15
CA LEU A 149 -16.63 -1.72 -14.18
C LEU A 149 -15.26 -2.38 -14.37
N LEU A 150 -14.35 -2.22 -13.40
CA LEU A 150 -13.26 -3.17 -13.24
C LEU A 150 -13.94 -4.48 -12.83
N PRO A 151 -13.93 -5.54 -13.67
CA PRO A 151 -14.46 -6.80 -13.26
C PRO A 151 -13.54 -7.35 -12.16
N PHE A 152 -14.10 -7.64 -10.99
CA PHE A 152 -13.61 -8.70 -10.12
C PHE A 152 -12.09 -8.62 -9.83
N PHE A 153 -11.66 -7.66 -9.01
CA PHE A 153 -10.32 -7.71 -8.44
C PHE A 153 -10.20 -9.01 -7.63
N ARG A 154 -9.40 -9.94 -8.18
CA ARG A 154 -9.13 -11.29 -7.69
C ARG A 154 -8.98 -11.33 -6.17
N PHE A 155 -9.88 -12.07 -5.52
CA PHE A 155 -9.87 -12.51 -4.11
C PHE A 155 -8.56 -13.21 -3.67
N ARG A 156 -7.66 -13.53 -4.61
CA ARG A 156 -6.45 -14.33 -4.40
C ARG A 156 -5.33 -13.56 -3.69
N SER A 157 -5.31 -12.23 -3.76
CA SER A 157 -4.25 -11.42 -3.14
C SER A 157 -4.42 -11.22 -1.63
N ILE A 158 -5.65 -11.21 -1.13
CA ILE A 158 -5.93 -11.10 0.32
C ILE A 158 -5.59 -12.42 1.03
N LEU A 159 -5.83 -13.56 0.38
CA LEU A 159 -5.41 -14.87 0.90
C LEU A 159 -3.88 -15.01 0.95
N LEU A 160 -3.15 -14.35 0.03
CA LEU A 160 -1.68 -14.39 0.00
C LEU A 160 -1.05 -13.58 1.15
N ILE A 161 -1.65 -12.44 1.50
CA ILE A 161 -1.25 -11.65 2.69
C ILE A 161 -1.54 -12.43 3.98
N LEU A 162 -2.65 -13.18 4.02
CA LEU A 162 -2.97 -14.09 5.13
C LEU A 162 -1.93 -15.22 5.26
N SER A 163 -1.47 -15.80 4.14
CA SER A 163 -0.47 -16.87 4.15
C SER A 163 0.93 -16.40 4.58
N LEU A 164 1.31 -15.16 4.24
CA LEU A 164 2.64 -14.63 4.54
C LEU A 164 2.80 -14.21 6.01
N SER A 165 1.69 -13.92 6.68
CA SER A 165 1.67 -13.54 8.09
C SER A 165 1.74 -14.75 9.04
N ILE A 166 1.34 -15.93 8.55
CA ILE A 166 1.24 -17.17 9.34
C ILE A 166 2.52 -18.03 9.23
N LEU A 167 3.33 -17.84 8.19
CA LEU A 167 4.55 -18.61 7.96
C LEU A 167 5.82 -17.75 8.14
N GLY A 168 6.11 -17.40 9.40
CA GLY A 168 7.44 -16.95 9.79
C GLY A 168 8.40 -18.15 9.80
N GLY A 169 9.31 -18.24 8.85
CA GLY A 169 10.29 -19.35 8.79
C GLY A 169 11.31 -19.23 7.67
N SER A 170 12.49 -18.73 8.03
CA SER A 170 13.85 -19.03 7.52
C SER A 170 14.01 -19.58 6.09
N LEU A 171 14.58 -18.75 5.20
CA LEU A 171 15.25 -19.20 3.98
C LEU A 171 16.69 -19.63 4.32
N GLY A 172 16.93 -20.93 4.28
CA GLY A 172 18.23 -21.57 4.08
C GLY A 172 17.91 -22.88 3.36
N GLY A 173 18.46 -23.23 2.20
CA GLY A 173 19.83 -23.10 1.75
C GLY A 173 20.25 -24.53 1.45
N GLU A 174 20.07 -24.96 0.20
CA GLU A 174 20.44 -26.31 -0.23
C GLU A 174 21.46 -26.20 -1.36
N GLU A 175 22.66 -26.68 -1.05
CA GLU A 175 23.79 -26.84 -1.94
C GLU A 175 23.48 -27.87 -3.03
N ALA A 176 23.87 -27.58 -4.26
CA ALA A 176 24.10 -28.60 -5.29
C ALA A 176 25.50 -28.39 -5.86
N THR A 177 26.41 -29.26 -5.43
CA THR A 177 27.69 -29.53 -6.07
C THR A 177 27.46 -30.41 -7.29
N ALA A 178 27.88 -29.96 -8.46
CA ALA A 178 28.30 -30.82 -9.58
C ALA A 178 29.21 -30.04 -10.53
N ASP A 179 30.26 -30.74 -10.94
CA ASP A 179 31.57 -30.24 -11.31
C ASP A 179 31.76 -30.14 -12.84
N GLN A 180 32.75 -29.34 -13.25
CA GLN A 180 33.50 -29.35 -14.53
C GLN A 180 32.81 -28.96 -15.86
N SER A 181 33.25 -27.83 -16.44
CA SER A 181 34.35 -27.87 -17.41
C SER A 181 34.64 -26.48 -17.98
N MET A 182 35.89 -26.09 -17.81
CA MET A 182 36.58 -25.00 -18.49
C MET A 182 36.43 -25.13 -20.02
N LYS A 183 35.82 -24.13 -20.67
CA LYS A 183 36.05 -23.82 -22.09
C LYS A 183 36.19 -22.31 -22.25
N THR A 184 37.45 -21.91 -22.25
CA THR A 184 37.93 -20.63 -22.77
C THR A 184 37.49 -20.52 -24.23
N SER A 185 36.48 -19.70 -24.51
CA SER A 185 36.22 -19.21 -25.87
C SER A 185 35.92 -17.72 -25.80
N LYS A 186 36.88 -16.94 -26.29
CA LYS A 186 36.76 -15.52 -26.61
C LYS A 186 35.43 -15.24 -27.31
N LEU A 187 34.52 -14.55 -26.63
CA LEU A 187 33.32 -13.97 -27.23
C LEU A 187 33.37 -12.46 -26.98
N THR A 188 33.87 -11.81 -28.03
CA THR A 188 33.73 -10.42 -28.42
C THR A 188 32.65 -9.60 -27.70
N ASN A 189 33.09 -8.51 -27.07
CA ASN A 189 32.32 -7.29 -26.74
C ASN A 189 31.33 -6.92 -27.86
N SER A 190 30.07 -7.36 -27.77
CA SER A 190 28.97 -6.90 -28.64
C SER A 190 27.56 -7.34 -28.23
N GLN A 191 27.37 -7.89 -27.03
CA GLN A 191 26.03 -8.27 -26.52
C GLN A 191 25.83 -7.83 -25.07
N ALA A 192 26.10 -6.56 -24.79
CA ALA A 192 25.25 -5.86 -23.82
C ALA A 192 23.94 -5.63 -24.56
N GLU A 193 22.96 -6.54 -24.38
CA GLU A 193 21.59 -6.39 -24.86
C GLU A 193 21.00 -5.11 -24.25
N SER A 194 21.25 -3.98 -24.88
CA SER A 194 20.54 -2.74 -24.61
C SER A 194 19.08 -2.99 -24.98
N LEU A 195 18.18 -2.78 -24.03
CA LEU A 195 16.75 -2.78 -24.31
C LEU A 195 16.49 -1.74 -25.41
N GLU A 196 16.22 -2.18 -26.65
CA GLU A 196 16.03 -1.26 -27.77
C GLU A 196 14.74 -0.46 -27.58
N SER A 197 14.88 0.80 -27.18
CA SER A 197 13.75 1.73 -27.13
C SER A 197 13.40 2.19 -28.54
N ARG A 198 12.18 1.91 -28.98
CA ARG A 198 11.67 2.39 -30.27
C ARG A 198 11.38 3.89 -30.16
N GLY A 199 12.12 4.71 -30.88
CA GLY A 199 11.90 6.16 -30.88
C GLY A 199 10.47 6.54 -31.28
N ALA A 200 9.87 7.46 -30.54
CA ALA A 200 8.51 7.95 -30.79
C ALA A 200 8.51 9.43 -31.18
N THR A 201 7.73 9.76 -32.21
CA THR A 201 7.46 11.13 -32.68
C THR A 201 6.07 11.52 -32.25
N ILE A 202 5.94 12.64 -31.53
CA ILE A 202 4.65 13.16 -31.08
C ILE A 202 4.25 14.29 -32.02
N THR A 203 3.02 14.30 -32.51
CA THR A 203 2.46 15.39 -33.30
C THR A 203 1.16 15.83 -32.67
N PHE A 204 0.96 17.14 -32.54
CA PHE A 204 -0.26 17.69 -31.97
C PHE A 204 -0.75 18.85 -32.82
N LYS A 205 -2.07 18.91 -33.04
CA LYS A 205 -2.70 19.90 -33.91
C LYS A 205 -3.92 20.50 -33.22
N ASN A 206 -3.96 21.83 -33.18
CA ASN A 206 -5.05 22.62 -32.62
C ASN A 206 -5.45 22.19 -31.20
N VAL A 207 -4.47 21.93 -30.34
CA VAL A 207 -4.72 21.52 -28.95
C VAL A 207 -5.21 22.71 -28.15
N ASN A 208 -6.40 22.56 -27.57
CA ASN A 208 -7.00 23.49 -26.64
C ASN A 208 -7.22 22.79 -25.30
N TYR A 209 -7.09 23.54 -24.21
CA TYR A 209 -7.35 23.04 -22.87
C TYR A 209 -8.13 24.08 -22.07
N VAL A 210 -9.30 23.68 -21.59
CA VAL A 210 -10.25 24.54 -20.88
C VAL A 210 -10.54 23.95 -19.52
N VAL A 211 -10.40 24.76 -18.48
CA VAL A 211 -10.64 24.35 -17.08
C VAL A 211 -11.73 25.24 -16.50
N THR A 212 -12.63 24.67 -15.71
CA THR A 212 -13.62 25.44 -14.96
C THR A 212 -13.00 25.92 -13.65
N ALA A 213 -13.01 27.24 -13.42
CA ALA A 213 -12.49 27.81 -12.18
C ALA A 213 -13.35 27.35 -10.98
N SER A 214 -12.69 26.88 -9.91
CA SER A 214 -13.36 26.42 -8.69
C SER A 214 -14.16 27.53 -8.00
N THR A 215 -13.73 28.79 -8.15
CA THR A 215 -14.28 29.94 -7.42
C THR A 215 -15.44 30.61 -8.15
N SER A 216 -15.45 30.65 -9.48
CA SER A 216 -16.42 31.46 -10.25
C SER A 216 -17.23 30.68 -11.29
N LYS A 217 -17.10 29.35 -11.41
CA LYS A 217 -17.72 28.53 -12.48
C LYS A 217 -17.40 28.98 -13.93
N ASP A 218 -16.55 29.99 -14.10
CA ASP A 218 -16.13 30.47 -15.41
C ASP A 218 -15.18 29.47 -16.07
N LYS A 219 -15.30 29.34 -17.40
CA LYS A 219 -14.41 28.51 -18.22
C LYS A 219 -13.15 29.31 -18.56
N LEU A 220 -12.03 28.90 -18.00
CA LEU A 220 -10.71 29.47 -18.29
C LEU A 220 -10.03 28.66 -19.40
N HIS A 221 -9.71 29.33 -20.51
CA HIS A 221 -8.95 28.76 -21.61
C HIS A 221 -7.45 28.92 -21.34
N LEU A 222 -6.77 27.81 -21.02
CA LEU A 222 -5.34 27.80 -20.69
C LEU A 222 -4.46 27.59 -21.92
N LEU A 223 -4.87 26.70 -22.83
CA LEU A 223 -4.17 26.48 -24.10
C LEU A 223 -5.11 26.82 -25.25
N LYS A 224 -4.60 27.56 -26.25
CA LYS A 224 -5.37 28.09 -27.38
C LYS A 224 -4.73 27.67 -28.71
N GLY A 225 -5.26 26.62 -29.31
CA GLY A 225 -4.98 26.17 -30.67
C GLY A 225 -3.52 25.81 -30.94
N ILE A 226 -2.84 25.22 -29.97
CA ILE A 226 -1.40 24.95 -30.08
C ILE A 226 -1.16 23.77 -31.05
N SER A 227 -0.24 23.96 -32.00
CA SER A 227 0.14 22.94 -32.97
C SER A 227 1.65 22.82 -33.05
N GLY A 228 2.15 21.61 -33.24
CA GLY A 228 3.58 21.32 -33.28
C GLY A 228 3.89 19.83 -33.32
N TYR A 229 5.17 19.50 -33.33
CA TYR A 229 5.63 18.12 -33.28
C TYR A 229 6.97 18.02 -32.54
N PHE A 230 7.22 16.85 -31.95
CA PHE A 230 8.47 16.46 -31.33
C PHE A 230 9.03 15.25 -32.08
N GLU A 231 10.21 15.42 -32.66
CA GLU A 231 10.86 14.40 -33.46
C GLU A 231 11.68 13.44 -32.59
N LYS A 232 11.65 12.15 -32.92
CA LYS A 232 12.47 11.13 -32.24
C LYS A 232 13.96 11.48 -32.31
N GLY A 233 14.69 11.21 -31.22
CA GLY A 233 16.15 11.41 -31.16
C GLY A 233 16.59 12.88 -31.03
N LYS A 234 15.66 13.83 -30.90
CA LYS A 234 15.99 15.24 -30.64
C LYS A 234 15.51 15.67 -29.27
N MET A 235 16.38 16.36 -28.53
CA MET A 235 15.99 17.06 -27.31
C MET A 235 15.29 18.37 -27.69
N THR A 236 14.01 18.50 -27.32
CA THR A 236 13.22 19.71 -27.58
C THR A 236 13.00 20.47 -26.29
N ALA A 237 13.42 21.74 -26.24
CA ALA A 237 13.22 22.62 -25.10
C ALA A 237 12.00 23.52 -25.32
N LEU A 238 11.04 23.48 -24.39
CA LEU A 238 9.88 24.37 -24.38
C LEU A 238 10.19 25.62 -23.54
N MET A 239 10.41 26.76 -24.19
CA MET A 239 10.77 28.02 -23.53
C MET A 239 9.66 29.07 -23.65
N GLY A 240 9.56 29.96 -22.65
CA GLY A 240 8.55 31.01 -22.60
C GLY A 240 8.42 31.62 -21.20
N SER A 241 7.67 32.72 -21.08
CA SER A 241 7.45 33.43 -19.81
C SER A 241 6.76 32.55 -18.74
N SER A 242 6.95 32.91 -17.47
CA SER A 242 6.22 32.25 -16.37
C SER A 242 4.71 32.43 -16.58
N GLY A 243 3.93 31.36 -16.40
CA GLY A 243 2.48 31.39 -16.65
C GLY A 243 2.04 31.20 -18.10
N ALA A 244 2.96 31.06 -19.07
CA ALA A 244 2.60 30.83 -20.48
C ALA A 244 1.93 29.47 -20.79
N GLY A 245 1.69 28.62 -19.79
CA GLY A 245 1.07 27.30 -19.98
C GLY A 245 2.03 26.19 -20.41
N LYS A 246 3.35 26.35 -20.23
CA LYS A 246 4.37 25.34 -20.59
C LYS A 246 4.14 23.99 -19.90
N THR A 247 4.10 24.01 -18.57
CA THR A 247 3.80 22.83 -17.75
C THR A 247 2.42 22.27 -18.09
N THR A 248 1.45 23.14 -18.36
CA THR A 248 0.10 22.72 -18.78
C THR A 248 0.10 21.97 -20.10
N LEU A 249 0.87 22.43 -21.10
CA LEU A 249 1.04 21.73 -22.37
C LEU A 249 1.71 20.36 -22.16
N MET A 250 2.78 20.31 -21.37
CA MET A 250 3.45 19.05 -21.03
C MET A 250 2.53 18.07 -20.29
N ASP A 251 1.70 18.56 -19.36
CA ASP A 251 0.74 17.73 -18.61
C ASP A 251 -0.41 17.19 -19.48
N VAL A 252 -0.84 17.97 -20.48
CA VAL A 252 -1.86 17.55 -21.45
C VAL A 252 -1.28 16.49 -22.39
N LEU A 253 -0.08 16.72 -22.94
CA LEU A 253 0.58 15.77 -23.83
C LEU A 253 0.96 14.47 -23.12
N SER A 254 1.31 14.54 -21.83
CA SER A 254 1.64 13.38 -20.98
C SER A 254 0.41 12.63 -20.44
N LEU A 255 -0.82 13.06 -20.78
CA LEU A 255 -2.08 12.49 -20.27
C LEU A 255 -2.21 12.49 -18.74
N ARG A 256 -1.60 13.49 -18.08
CA ARG A 256 -1.65 13.68 -16.63
C ARG A 256 -2.74 14.65 -16.18
N LYS A 257 -3.29 15.48 -17.07
CA LYS A 257 -4.50 16.26 -16.77
C LYS A 257 -5.76 15.40 -16.95
N ALA A 258 -6.41 15.09 -15.84
CA ALA A 258 -7.68 14.37 -15.82
C ALA A 258 -8.89 15.27 -15.48
N SER A 259 -8.67 16.58 -15.30
CA SER A 259 -9.71 17.58 -15.08
C SER A 259 -9.65 18.61 -16.20
N GLY A 260 -10.78 19.00 -16.77
CA GLY A 260 -10.85 19.95 -17.88
C GLY A 260 -11.09 19.27 -19.22
N ASP A 261 -11.51 20.08 -20.19
CA ASP A 261 -11.83 19.63 -21.53
C ASP A 261 -10.61 19.84 -22.44
N VAL A 262 -10.07 18.74 -22.96
CA VAL A 262 -8.97 18.73 -23.93
C VAL A 262 -9.58 18.50 -25.30
N SER A 263 -9.41 19.46 -26.21
CA SER A 263 -9.80 19.30 -27.61
C SER A 263 -8.61 19.49 -28.53
N GLY A 264 -8.72 18.96 -29.75
CA GLY A 264 -7.61 18.89 -30.70
C GLY A 264 -7.20 17.46 -30.99
N GLU A 265 -6.12 17.30 -31.73
CA GLU A 265 -5.64 16.01 -32.19
C GLU A 265 -4.20 15.79 -31.73
N ILE A 266 -3.95 14.68 -31.03
CA ILE A 266 -2.61 14.26 -30.59
C ILE A 266 -2.36 12.87 -31.19
N ARG A 267 -1.24 12.74 -31.91
CA ARG A 267 -0.81 11.54 -32.58
C ARG A 267 0.60 11.14 -32.16
N ILE A 268 0.84 9.84 -32.03
CA ILE A 268 2.14 9.23 -31.77
C ILE A 268 2.49 8.39 -33.00
N ASN A 269 3.60 8.71 -33.66
CA ASN A 269 4.03 8.06 -34.90
C ASN A 269 2.91 8.01 -35.98
N GLY A 270 2.03 9.01 -36.00
CA GLY A 270 0.90 9.09 -36.94
C GLY A 270 -0.38 8.39 -36.49
N PHE A 271 -0.35 7.60 -35.41
CA PHE A 271 -1.52 6.96 -34.81
C PHE A 271 -2.14 7.82 -33.70
N PRO A 272 -3.45 7.74 -33.44
CA PRO A 272 -4.07 8.43 -32.31
C PRO A 272 -3.43 7.98 -30.99
N GLN A 273 -3.32 8.90 -30.04
CA GLN A 273 -2.72 8.63 -28.74
C GLN A 273 -3.59 7.66 -27.92
N ASP A 274 -3.13 6.41 -27.80
CA ASP A 274 -3.70 5.44 -26.85
C ASP A 274 -3.20 5.72 -25.44
N ALA A 275 -4.12 5.85 -24.48
CA ALA A 275 -3.78 6.29 -23.14
C ALA A 275 -2.96 5.26 -22.36
N ASP A 276 -3.31 3.98 -22.49
CA ASP A 276 -2.66 2.91 -21.73
C ASP A 276 -1.29 2.57 -22.31
N GLY A 277 -1.19 2.46 -23.64
CA GLY A 277 0.08 2.26 -24.32
C GLY A 277 1.06 3.42 -24.10
N PHE A 278 0.58 4.67 -24.23
CA PHE A 278 1.44 5.82 -24.10
C PHE A 278 2.04 5.98 -22.70
N ARG A 279 1.24 5.77 -21.65
CA ARG A 279 1.72 5.84 -20.26
C ARG A 279 2.81 4.83 -19.94
N ARG A 280 2.83 3.68 -20.62
CA ARG A 280 3.88 2.65 -20.44
C ARG A 280 5.18 3.00 -21.18
N MET A 281 5.09 3.73 -22.29
CA MET A 281 6.26 4.12 -23.09
C MET A 281 6.81 5.50 -22.76
N SER A 282 6.11 6.31 -21.96
CA SER A 282 6.55 7.65 -21.57
C SER A 282 7.05 7.68 -20.12
N GLY A 283 8.19 8.31 -19.88
CA GLY A 283 8.63 8.73 -18.54
C GLY A 283 8.27 10.19 -18.29
N TYR A 284 7.85 10.54 -17.08
CA TYR A 284 7.56 11.92 -16.71
C TYR A 284 8.18 12.24 -15.35
N VAL A 285 9.10 13.19 -15.33
CA VAL A 285 9.74 13.64 -14.10
C VAL A 285 8.97 14.84 -13.55
N GLU A 286 8.46 14.71 -12.32
CA GLU A 286 7.73 15.80 -11.67
C GLU A 286 8.66 16.94 -11.25
N GLN A 287 8.07 18.12 -11.06
CA GLN A 287 8.79 19.30 -10.55
C GLN A 287 9.28 19.08 -9.12
N PHE A 288 8.49 18.40 -8.29
CA PHE A 288 8.84 18.02 -6.92
C PHE A 288 9.07 16.51 -6.84
N ASP A 289 10.06 16.09 -6.08
CA ASP A 289 10.44 14.67 -5.98
C ASP A 289 9.45 13.88 -5.11
N THR A 290 8.96 12.76 -5.64
CA THR A 290 7.95 11.90 -5.02
C THR A 290 8.49 10.52 -4.60
N GLN A 291 9.78 10.46 -4.25
CA GLN A 291 10.44 9.19 -3.90
C GLN A 291 10.21 8.80 -2.43
N SER A 292 10.21 7.49 -2.15
CA SER A 292 10.05 6.99 -0.78
C SER A 292 11.29 7.32 0.07
N PRO A 293 11.14 8.00 1.22
CA PRO A 293 12.28 8.41 2.02
C PRO A 293 12.98 7.25 2.76
N GLN A 294 12.33 6.09 2.88
CA GLN A 294 12.85 4.92 3.60
C GLN A 294 13.69 3.97 2.76
N LEU A 295 13.65 4.10 1.44
CA LEU A 295 14.41 3.25 0.53
C LEU A 295 15.79 3.86 0.25
N THR A 296 16.74 3.00 -0.10
CA THR A 296 18.03 3.47 -0.64
C THR A 296 17.87 3.92 -2.09
N VAL A 297 18.84 4.70 -2.59
CA VAL A 297 18.92 5.12 -4.00
C VAL A 297 18.83 3.91 -4.93
N ARG A 298 19.64 2.87 -4.68
CA ARG A 298 19.67 1.67 -5.52
C ARG A 298 18.35 0.91 -5.49
N GLU A 299 17.78 0.68 -4.30
CA GLU A 299 16.50 -0.02 -4.15
C GLU A 299 15.36 0.72 -4.85
N THR A 300 15.37 2.06 -4.82
CA THR A 300 14.34 2.88 -5.47
C THR A 300 14.37 2.71 -7.00
N VAL A 301 15.57 2.75 -7.60
CA VAL A 301 15.73 2.56 -9.05
C VAL A 301 15.44 1.10 -9.44
N GLU A 302 15.91 0.13 -8.65
CA GLU A 302 15.65 -1.29 -8.87
C GLU A 302 14.16 -1.63 -8.77
N PHE A 303 13.45 -1.02 -7.82
CA PHE A 303 12.00 -1.17 -7.68
C PHE A 303 11.26 -0.67 -8.93
N SER A 304 11.63 0.50 -9.45
CA SER A 304 11.05 1.03 -10.69
C SER A 304 11.31 0.10 -11.88
N ALA A 305 12.56 -0.37 -12.04
CA ALA A 305 12.94 -1.29 -13.11
C ALA A 305 12.15 -2.62 -13.04
N LYS A 306 12.03 -3.22 -11.85
CA LYS A 306 11.31 -4.48 -11.66
C LYS A 306 9.82 -4.36 -12.01
N MET A 307 9.20 -3.24 -11.67
CA MET A 307 7.77 -3.02 -11.87
C MET A 307 7.40 -2.58 -13.29
N ARG A 308 8.30 -1.89 -14.00
CA ARG A 308 8.01 -1.31 -15.32
C ARG A 308 8.59 -2.12 -16.49
N LEU A 309 9.67 -2.87 -16.29
CA LEU A 309 10.25 -3.74 -17.33
C LEU A 309 9.50 -5.07 -17.44
N SER A 310 9.41 -5.61 -18.66
CA SER A 310 8.77 -6.90 -18.95
C SER A 310 9.29 -8.04 -18.05
N GLU A 311 8.40 -8.95 -17.67
CA GLU A 311 8.75 -10.14 -16.86
C GLU A 311 9.68 -11.09 -17.61
N GLU A 312 9.64 -11.10 -18.94
CA GLU A 312 10.49 -11.94 -19.81
C GLU A 312 11.99 -11.64 -19.66
N ILE A 313 12.35 -10.42 -19.22
CA ILE A 313 13.74 -10.01 -19.07
C ILE A 313 14.31 -10.63 -17.78
N PRO A 314 15.43 -11.38 -17.85
CA PRO A 314 16.07 -11.96 -16.68
C PRO A 314 16.42 -10.91 -15.62
N VAL A 315 16.27 -11.27 -14.35
CA VAL A 315 16.56 -10.35 -13.21
C VAL A 315 18.00 -9.83 -13.27
N ALA A 316 18.96 -10.67 -13.65
CA ALA A 316 20.35 -10.26 -13.81
C ALA A 316 20.54 -9.16 -14.86
N THR A 317 19.78 -9.22 -15.97
CA THR A 317 19.82 -8.18 -17.01
C THR A 317 19.17 -6.89 -16.53
N LYS A 318 18.06 -6.98 -15.77
CA LYS A 318 17.44 -5.81 -15.13
C LYS A 318 18.41 -5.13 -14.16
N GLN A 319 19.14 -5.89 -13.35
CA GLN A 319 20.12 -5.35 -12.41
C GLN A 319 21.28 -4.67 -13.11
N LYS A 320 21.84 -5.28 -14.17
CA LYS A 320 22.87 -4.64 -15.00
C LYS A 320 22.38 -3.33 -15.62
N PHE A 321 21.12 -3.27 -16.06
CA PHE A 321 20.52 -2.04 -16.58
C PHE A 321 20.41 -0.97 -15.49
N VAL A 322 20.00 -1.34 -14.27
CA VAL A 322 19.95 -0.41 -13.12
C VAL A 322 21.34 0.12 -12.79
N ASP A 323 22.36 -0.74 -12.74
CA ASP A 323 23.74 -0.33 -12.47
C ASP A 323 24.22 0.65 -13.56
N HIS A 324 23.89 0.41 -14.83
CA HIS A 324 24.21 1.33 -15.93
C HIS A 324 23.49 2.70 -15.81
N VAL A 325 22.23 2.71 -15.35
CA VAL A 325 21.49 3.96 -15.13
C VAL A 325 22.07 4.76 -13.96
N LEU A 326 22.50 4.09 -12.89
CA LEU A 326 23.16 4.73 -11.75
C LEU A 326 24.51 5.34 -12.15
N GLU A 327 25.29 4.63 -12.97
CA GLU A 327 26.54 5.12 -13.53
C GLU A 327 26.33 6.35 -14.44
N MET A 328 25.35 6.27 -15.36
CA MET A 328 25.03 7.35 -16.29
C MET A 328 24.65 8.67 -15.59
N LEU A 329 24.08 8.59 -14.38
CA LEU A 329 23.66 9.76 -13.59
C LEU A 329 24.61 10.07 -12.43
N GLU A 330 25.76 9.39 -12.38
CA GLU A 330 26.79 9.57 -11.35
C GLU A 330 26.23 9.38 -9.92
N LEU A 331 25.35 8.38 -9.75
CA LEU A 331 24.72 8.04 -8.47
C LEU A 331 25.39 6.86 -7.75
N ASP A 332 26.43 6.25 -8.33
CA ASP A 332 27.09 5.06 -7.78
C ASP A 332 27.66 5.28 -6.38
N GLY A 333 28.31 6.41 -6.16
CA GLY A 333 28.90 6.79 -4.88
C GLY A 333 27.87 6.99 -3.76
N ILE A 334 26.61 7.23 -4.12
CA ILE A 334 25.51 7.43 -3.16
C ILE A 334 24.44 6.33 -3.23
N SER A 335 24.71 5.24 -3.93
CA SER A 335 23.73 4.19 -4.23
C SER A 335 23.21 3.47 -2.98
N GLY A 336 24.05 3.35 -1.94
CA GLY A 336 23.67 2.79 -0.62
C GLY A 336 23.10 3.79 0.38
N PHE A 337 22.99 5.08 0.05
CA PHE A 337 22.40 6.07 0.96
C PHE A 337 20.87 6.03 0.90
N LEU A 338 20.23 6.31 2.03
CA LEU A 338 18.79 6.51 2.10
C LEU A 338 18.40 7.80 1.36
N VAL A 339 17.28 7.77 0.65
CA VAL A 339 16.73 8.95 -0.01
C VAL A 339 16.44 10.06 1.01
N GLY A 340 15.89 9.66 2.15
CA GLY A 340 15.60 10.54 3.28
C GLY A 340 14.43 11.50 3.01
N SER A 341 14.02 12.22 4.06
CA SER A 341 12.95 13.22 3.99
C SER A 341 13.50 14.60 4.31
N ASP A 342 12.81 15.66 3.89
CA ASP A 342 13.27 17.04 4.13
C ASP A 342 13.41 17.36 5.63
N SER A 343 12.70 16.63 6.49
CA SER A 343 12.76 16.81 7.94
C SER A 343 13.80 15.96 8.65
N ALA A 344 14.14 14.77 8.13
CA ALA A 344 15.04 13.80 8.78
C ALA A 344 16.46 13.80 8.19
N GLY A 345 16.74 14.67 7.22
CA GLY A 345 17.97 14.64 6.43
C GLY A 345 17.95 13.56 5.35
N GLY A 346 18.90 13.62 4.41
CA GLY A 346 18.97 12.73 3.27
C GLY A 346 19.79 13.30 2.12
N LEU A 347 19.41 12.92 0.90
CA LEU A 347 20.03 13.39 -0.33
C LEU A 347 19.88 14.92 -0.52
N SER A 348 20.86 15.52 -1.17
CA SER A 348 20.77 16.93 -1.61
C SER A 348 19.70 17.10 -2.69
N PHE A 349 19.23 18.33 -2.90
CA PHE A 349 18.22 18.63 -3.92
C PHE A 349 18.64 18.15 -5.33
N GLU A 350 19.90 18.37 -5.70
CA GLU A 350 20.44 17.93 -7.00
C GLU A 350 20.50 16.40 -7.11
N GLN A 351 20.86 15.71 -6.02
CA GLN A 351 20.89 14.25 -5.98
C GLN A 351 19.47 13.67 -6.07
N LYS A 352 18.50 14.28 -5.39
CA LYS A 352 17.08 13.89 -5.48
C LYS A 352 16.54 14.08 -6.90
N LYS A 353 16.88 15.19 -7.57
CA LYS A 353 16.46 15.41 -8.96
C LYS A 353 17.07 14.38 -9.92
N ARG A 354 18.37 14.07 -9.76
CA ARG A 354 19.02 12.98 -10.51
C ARG A 354 18.37 11.63 -10.25
N LEU A 355 18.04 11.32 -9.00
CA LEU A 355 17.31 10.10 -8.65
C LEU A 355 15.94 10.02 -9.33
N SER A 356 15.16 11.11 -9.34
CA SER A 356 13.86 11.13 -10.02
C SER A 356 13.99 10.90 -11.53
N ILE A 357 15.06 11.42 -12.15
CA ILE A 357 15.38 11.12 -13.55
C ILE A 357 15.78 9.64 -13.71
N ALA A 358 16.58 9.09 -12.79
CA ALA A 358 16.99 7.69 -12.79
C ALA A 358 15.80 6.74 -12.73
N VAL A 359 14.83 7.02 -11.87
CA VAL A 359 13.61 6.21 -11.67
C VAL A 359 12.77 6.16 -12.94
N GLU A 360 12.66 7.28 -13.67
CA GLU A 360 11.94 7.32 -14.94
C GLU A 360 12.73 6.65 -16.06
N LEU A 361 14.06 6.82 -16.12
CA LEU A 361 14.94 6.15 -17.08
C LEU A 361 15.01 4.64 -16.89
N ALA A 362 14.88 4.15 -15.66
CA ALA A 362 14.89 2.71 -15.32
C ALA A 362 13.80 1.90 -16.05
N SER A 363 12.77 2.58 -16.57
CA SER A 363 11.71 1.95 -17.36
C SER A 363 12.03 1.80 -18.86
N ASN A 364 13.18 2.30 -19.31
CA ASN A 364 13.55 2.43 -20.71
C ASN A 364 12.43 3.07 -21.59
N PRO A 365 11.99 4.28 -21.24
CA PRO A 365 10.91 4.94 -21.98
C PRO A 365 11.35 5.36 -23.39
N SER A 366 10.38 5.48 -24.30
CA SER A 366 10.56 6.00 -25.66
C SER A 366 10.48 7.52 -25.74
N VAL A 367 9.82 8.16 -24.77
CA VAL A 367 9.72 9.61 -24.62
C VAL A 367 9.90 9.95 -23.15
N ILE A 368 10.67 11.00 -22.85
CA ILE A 368 10.84 11.49 -21.48
C ILE A 368 10.44 12.96 -21.44
N PHE A 369 9.58 13.29 -20.49
CA PHE A 369 9.24 14.66 -20.11
C PHE A 369 10.01 15.02 -18.84
N LEU A 370 10.73 16.15 -18.86
CA LEU A 370 11.61 16.62 -17.79
C LEU A 370 11.18 17.98 -17.21
#